data_AF-A0A9E7IMP4-F1
#
_entry.id   AF-A0A9E7IMP4-F1
#
_cell.length_a   1.000
_cell.length_b   1.000
_cell.length_c   1.000
_cell.angle_alpha   90.00
_cell.angle_beta   90.00
_cell.angle_gamma   90.00
#
_symmetry.space_group_name_H-M   'P 1'
#
loop_
_entity.id
_entity.type
_entity.pdbx_description
1 polymer ?
#
loop_
_entity_poly.entity_id
_entity_poly.type
_entity_poly.pdbx_seq_one_letter_code
_entity_poly.pdbx_strand_id
1 'polypeptide(L)'
;MLKENNGQISVEYLFIFAIALILLTVFTLPLANLAIEKTTDISDTINVKSQLYKIADGINQVYGEGQGAKQSVNLELDQSINVNIYKKHLSAGVKFNDHSSKLIKVNHDADVISGILNLNKGKNTIVIEWPAESENIFISKK
;
A
#
# COMPACT_ATOMS: atom_id res chain seq x y z
N MET A 1 -69.00 -10.97 -19.32
CA MET A 1 -67.66 -10.72 -19.88
C MET A 1 -66.69 -10.61 -18.70
N LEU A 2 -66.21 -11.74 -18.20
CA LEU A 2 -65.23 -11.77 -17.10
C LEU A 2 -63.88 -11.42 -17.72
N LYS A 3 -63.43 -10.19 -17.49
CA LYS A 3 -62.13 -9.69 -17.97
C LYS A 3 -61.05 -10.52 -17.26
N GLU A 4 -60.29 -11.32 -18.01
CA GLU A 4 -59.25 -12.18 -17.45
C GLU A 4 -58.18 -11.33 -16.75
N ASN A 5 -58.28 -11.22 -15.43
CA ASN A 5 -57.40 -10.40 -14.59
C ASN A 5 -56.04 -11.08 -14.32
N ASN A 6 -55.92 -12.37 -14.66
CA ASN A 6 -54.76 -13.21 -14.33
C ASN A 6 -53.50 -12.80 -15.11
N GLY A 7 -53.65 -12.34 -16.36
CA GLY A 7 -52.54 -11.87 -17.19
C GLY A 7 -51.97 -10.53 -16.70
N GLN A 8 -52.83 -9.60 -16.27
CA GLN A 8 -52.43 -8.32 -15.69
C GLN A 8 -51.67 -8.52 -14.37
N ILE A 9 -52.20 -9.38 -13.49
CA ILE A 9 -51.56 -9.72 -12.21
C ILE A 9 -50.17 -10.35 -12.43
N SER A 10 -50.04 -11.24 -13.41
CA SER A 10 -48.74 -11.88 -13.73
C SER A 10 -47.69 -10.87 -14.21
N VAL A 11 -48.11 -9.86 -14.99
CA VAL A 11 -47.22 -8.78 -15.46
C VAL A 11 -46.81 -7.85 -14.30
N GLU A 12 -47.72 -7.53 -13.38
CA GLU A 12 -47.39 -6.75 -12.18
C GLU A 12 -46.33 -7.45 -11.32
N TYR A 13 -46.45 -8.77 -11.10
CA TYR A 13 -45.43 -9.53 -10.39
C TYR A 13 -44.09 -9.57 -11.12
N LEU A 14 -44.10 -9.63 -12.46
CA LEU A 14 -42.89 -9.57 -13.27
C LEU A 14 -42.19 -8.21 -13.13
N PHE A 15 -42.96 -7.11 -13.12
CA PHE A 15 -42.41 -5.77 -12.88
C PHE A 15 -41.87 -5.61 -11.46
N ILE A 16 -42.57 -6.10 -10.43
CA ILE A 16 -42.07 -6.09 -9.05
C ILE A 16 -40.75 -6.85 -8.94
N PHE A 17 -40.67 -8.03 -9.56
CA PHE A 17 -39.45 -8.83 -9.59
C PHE A 17 -38.31 -8.11 -10.31
N ALA A 18 -38.58 -7.51 -11.48
CA ALA A 18 -37.58 -6.75 -12.22
C ALA A 18 -37.07 -5.54 -11.43
N ILE A 19 -37.97 -4.79 -10.79
CA ILE A 19 -37.60 -3.66 -9.91
C ILE A 19 -36.77 -4.14 -8.74
N ALA A 20 -37.12 -5.28 -8.12
CA ALA A 20 -36.33 -5.85 -7.03
C ALA A 20 -34.91 -6.21 -7.48
N LEU A 21 -34.73 -6.78 -8.68
CA LEU A 21 -33.40 -7.05 -9.25
C LEU A 21 -32.62 -5.77 -9.56
N ILE A 22 -33.28 -4.74 -10.06
CA ILE A 22 -32.65 -3.43 -10.30
C ILE A 22 -32.20 -2.82 -8.98
N LEU A 23 -33.06 -2.81 -7.96
CA LEU A 23 -32.69 -2.31 -6.63
C LEU A 23 -31.52 -3.11 -6.05
N LEU A 24 -31.55 -4.43 -6.16
CA LEU A 24 -30.45 -5.28 -5.69
C LEU A 24 -29.13 -4.91 -6.36
N THR A 25 -29.10 -4.74 -7.69
CA THR A 25 -27.86 -4.40 -8.41
C THR A 25 -27.38 -2.98 -8.11
N VAL A 26 -28.28 -2.02 -7.97
CA VAL A 26 -27.98 -0.62 -7.59
C VAL A 26 -27.27 -0.54 -6.24
N PHE A 27 -27.62 -1.39 -5.27
CA PHE A 27 -26.91 -1.43 -3.98
C PHE A 27 -25.68 -2.33 -3.99
N THR A 28 -25.72 -3.47 -4.68
CA THR A 28 -24.65 -4.47 -4.60
C THR A 28 -23.37 -3.99 -5.29
N LEU A 29 -23.48 -3.35 -6.47
CA LEU A 29 -22.31 -2.88 -7.22
C LEU A 29 -21.47 -1.83 -6.46
N PRO A 30 -22.04 -0.74 -5.90
CA PRO A 30 -21.24 0.23 -5.15
C PRO A 30 -20.64 -0.37 -3.87
N LEU A 31 -21.35 -1.27 -3.18
CA LEU A 31 -20.81 -1.96 -2.00
C LEU A 31 -19.62 -2.85 -2.37
N ALA A 32 -19.71 -3.58 -3.48
CA ALA A 32 -18.62 -4.41 -3.98
C ALA A 32 -17.39 -3.56 -4.32
N ASN A 33 -17.57 -2.42 -5.01
CA ASN A 33 -16.49 -1.50 -5.33
C ASN A 33 -15.83 -0.93 -4.07
N LEU A 34 -16.62 -0.48 -3.10
CA LEU A 34 -16.10 0.03 -1.82
C LEU A 34 -15.28 -1.04 -1.07
N ALA A 35 -15.75 -2.29 -1.07
CA ALA A 35 -15.04 -3.39 -0.44
C ALA A 35 -13.69 -3.68 -1.14
N ILE A 36 -13.67 -3.62 -2.48
CA ILE A 36 -12.44 -3.78 -3.27
C ILE A 36 -11.45 -2.66 -2.94
N GLU A 37 -11.87 -1.40 -3.01
CA GLU A 37 -11.02 -0.24 -2.72
C GLU A 37 -10.38 -0.32 -1.33
N LYS A 38 -11.18 -0.62 -0.29
CA LYS A 38 -10.67 -0.75 1.07
C LYS A 38 -9.73 -1.93 1.25
N THR A 39 -9.99 -3.05 0.56
CA THR A 39 -9.09 -4.21 0.60
C THR A 39 -7.75 -3.90 -0.08
N THR A 40 -7.78 -3.21 -1.22
CA THR A 40 -6.57 -2.75 -1.92
C THR A 40 -5.78 -1.76 -1.08
N ASP A 41 -6.42 -0.77 -0.44
CA ASP A 41 -5.76 0.19 0.45
C ASP A 41 -5.02 -0.50 1.62
N ILE A 42 -5.64 -1.54 2.20
CA ILE A 42 -5.02 -2.35 3.26
C ILE A 42 -3.84 -3.16 2.71
N SER A 43 -4.00 -3.78 1.54
CA SER A 43 -2.93 -4.54 0.89
C SER A 43 -1.71 -3.67 0.62
N ASP A 44 -1.92 -2.49 0.04
CA ASP A 44 -0.86 -1.52 -0.25
C ASP A 44 -0.16 -1.04 1.04
N THR A 45 -0.93 -0.78 2.10
CA THR A 45 -0.39 -0.43 3.42
C THR A 45 0.53 -1.53 3.94
N ILE A 46 0.11 -2.80 3.83
CA ILE A 46 0.88 -3.95 4.29
C ILE A 46 2.14 -4.13 3.42
N ASN A 47 2.02 -4.00 2.10
CA ASN A 47 3.15 -4.06 1.18
C ASN A 47 4.21 -3.02 1.54
N VAL A 48 3.83 -1.75 1.66
CA VAL A 48 4.74 -0.66 2.00
C VAL A 48 5.37 -0.87 3.38
N LYS A 49 4.57 -1.26 4.38
CA LYS A 49 5.10 -1.55 5.72
C LYS A 49 6.15 -2.68 5.68
N SER A 50 5.87 -3.74 4.94
CA SER A 50 6.81 -4.86 4.74
C SER A 50 8.10 -4.42 4.05
N GLN A 51 8.01 -3.61 2.99
CA GLN A 51 9.21 -3.07 2.34
C GLN A 51 10.00 -2.15 3.28
N LEU A 52 9.34 -1.30 4.08
CA LEU A 52 10.02 -0.46 5.07
C LEU A 52 10.77 -1.29 6.13
N TYR A 53 10.20 -2.43 6.58
CA TYR A 53 10.92 -3.34 7.47
C TYR A 53 12.18 -3.91 6.82
N LYS A 54 12.13 -4.32 5.54
CA LYS A 54 13.34 -4.78 4.83
C LYS A 54 14.44 -3.71 4.75
N ILE A 55 14.04 -2.45 4.56
CA ILE A 55 14.99 -1.33 4.57
C ILE A 55 15.57 -1.16 5.98
N ALA A 56 14.71 -1.14 7.01
CA ALA A 56 15.14 -1.02 8.40
C ALA A 56 16.09 -2.15 8.82
N ASP A 57 15.79 -3.39 8.45
CA ASP A 57 16.63 -4.55 8.70
C ASP A 57 17.98 -4.44 7.98
N GLY A 58 17.98 -3.98 6.73
CA GLY A 58 19.22 -3.71 5.99
C GLY A 58 20.06 -2.59 6.62
N ILE A 59 19.43 -1.54 7.15
CA ILE A 59 20.11 -0.49 7.93
C ILE A 59 20.71 -1.07 9.20
N ASN A 60 19.93 -1.83 9.96
CA ASN A 60 20.36 -2.44 11.22
C ASN A 60 21.53 -3.41 11.00
N GLN A 61 21.50 -4.17 9.90
CA GLN A 61 22.58 -5.06 9.53
C GLN A 61 23.88 -4.27 9.26
N VAL A 62 23.83 -3.26 8.39
CA VAL A 62 25.01 -2.43 8.08
C VAL A 62 25.51 -1.70 9.32
N TYR A 63 24.61 -1.24 10.17
CA TYR A 63 24.96 -0.57 11.43
C TYR A 63 25.63 -1.54 12.43
N GLY A 64 25.12 -2.77 12.54
CA GLY A 64 25.68 -3.81 13.41
C GLY A 64 27.01 -4.38 12.93
N GLU A 65 27.21 -4.46 11.61
CA GLU A 65 28.47 -4.87 10.98
C GLU A 65 29.54 -3.77 11.03
N GLY A 66 29.12 -2.50 11.09
CA GLY A 66 29.98 -1.34 11.28
C GLY A 66 30.55 -0.75 10.00
N GLN A 67 31.58 0.10 10.16
CA GLN A 67 32.24 0.79 9.06
C GLN A 67 32.88 -0.20 8.07
N GLY A 68 32.64 0.04 6.77
CA GLY A 68 33.04 -0.82 5.66
C GLY A 68 31.94 -1.79 5.20
N ALA A 69 30.83 -1.91 5.93
CA ALA A 69 29.72 -2.79 5.57
C ALA A 69 28.87 -2.22 4.42
N LYS A 70 28.33 -3.13 3.61
CA LYS A 70 27.48 -2.80 2.47
C LYS A 70 26.45 -3.89 2.25
N GLN A 71 25.20 -3.49 2.09
CA GLN A 71 24.08 -4.39 1.86
C GLN A 71 23.21 -3.92 0.71
N SER A 72 22.80 -4.85 -0.15
CA SER A 72 21.86 -4.59 -1.24
C SER A 72 20.50 -5.16 -0.88
N VAL A 73 19.45 -4.34 -0.91
CA VAL A 73 18.08 -4.74 -0.59
C VAL A 73 17.21 -4.61 -1.84
N ASN A 74 16.50 -5.69 -2.16
CA ASN A 74 15.52 -5.69 -3.24
C ASN A 74 14.11 -5.49 -2.68
N LEU A 75 13.41 -4.52 -3.25
CA LEU A 75 12.09 -4.10 -2.83
C LEU A 75 11.12 -4.27 -4.00
N GLU A 76 9.89 -4.69 -3.69
CA GLU A 76 8.79 -4.76 -4.66
C GLU A 76 7.63 -3.95 -4.08
N LEU A 77 7.28 -2.86 -4.75
CA LEU A 77 6.28 -1.90 -4.27
C LEU A 77 5.05 -1.89 -5.19
N ASP A 78 3.87 -1.93 -4.59
CA ASP A 78 2.61 -1.87 -5.34
C ASP A 78 2.24 -0.43 -5.78
N GLN A 79 2.90 0.57 -5.17
CA GLN A 79 2.77 2.00 -5.49
C GLN A 79 4.10 2.76 -5.29
N SER A 80 4.28 3.87 -6.01
CA SER A 80 5.44 4.75 -5.83
C SER A 80 5.33 5.52 -4.51
N ILE A 81 6.40 5.55 -3.72
CA ILE A 81 6.44 6.19 -2.40
C ILE A 81 7.73 6.98 -2.20
N ASN A 82 7.67 7.99 -1.34
CA ASN A 82 8.84 8.69 -0.83
C ASN A 82 9.07 8.23 0.61
N VAL A 83 10.23 7.62 0.86
CA VAL A 83 10.65 7.19 2.18
C VAL A 83 11.51 8.28 2.79
N ASN A 84 11.05 8.87 3.89
CA ASN A 84 11.85 9.77 4.71
C ASN A 84 12.61 8.93 5.74
N ILE A 85 13.93 9.07 5.74
CA ILE A 85 14.84 8.38 6.65
C ILE A 85 15.26 9.40 7.71
N TYR A 86 14.94 9.10 8.96
CA TYR A 86 15.31 9.88 10.13
C TYR A 86 16.20 9.05 11.05
N LYS A 87 16.75 9.69 12.09
CA LYS A 87 17.40 8.96 13.17
C LYS A 87 16.40 8.02 13.85
N LYS A 88 16.77 6.76 13.98
CA LYS A 88 15.99 5.66 14.58
C LYS A 88 14.66 5.29 13.91
N HIS A 89 14.27 5.92 12.79
CA HIS A 89 13.03 5.55 12.13
C HIS A 89 12.94 5.97 10.66
N LEU A 90 12.20 5.16 9.90
CA LEU A 90 11.75 5.42 8.55
C LEU A 90 10.27 5.81 8.58
N SER A 91 9.87 6.64 7.63
CA SER A 91 8.46 6.87 7.36
C SER A 91 8.15 6.97 5.87
N ALA A 92 6.99 6.49 5.46
CA ALA A 92 6.48 6.66 4.11
C ALA A 92 4.98 6.91 4.11
N GLY A 93 4.53 7.78 3.21
CA GLY A 93 3.10 8.01 2.98
C GLY A 93 2.57 7.03 1.95
N VAL A 94 1.51 6.30 2.32
CA VAL A 94 0.73 5.46 1.41
C VAL A 94 -0.49 6.25 0.97
N LYS A 95 -0.73 6.35 -0.35
CA LYS A 95 -1.93 6.98 -0.89
C LYS A 95 -3.02 5.93 -1.05
N PHE A 96 -4.22 6.25 -0.60
CA PHE A 96 -5.41 5.42 -0.72
C PHE A 96 -6.25 5.83 -1.92
N ASN A 97 -7.12 4.92 -2.35
CA ASN A 97 -7.99 5.14 -3.51
C ASN A 97 -8.99 6.29 -3.28
N ASP A 98 -9.32 6.61 -2.02
CA ASP A 98 -10.14 7.77 -1.64
C ASP A 98 -9.36 9.11 -1.59
N HIS A 99 -8.13 9.15 -2.12
CA HIS A 99 -7.19 10.28 -2.09
C HIS A 99 -6.68 10.67 -0.70
N SER A 100 -7.10 9.96 0.35
CA SER A 100 -6.46 10.10 1.66
C SER A 100 -5.06 9.49 1.65
N SER A 101 -4.28 9.83 2.67
CA SER A 101 -2.95 9.25 2.84
C SER A 101 -2.74 8.81 4.28
N LYS A 102 -1.99 7.71 4.43
CA LYS A 102 -1.61 7.17 5.72
C LYS A 102 -0.10 7.15 5.84
N LEU A 103 0.42 7.81 6.87
CA LEU A 103 1.84 7.74 7.19
C LEU A 103 2.13 6.43 7.95
N ILE A 104 3.03 5.63 7.39
CA ILE A 104 3.57 4.44 8.04
C ILE A 104 4.93 4.78 8.61
N LYS A 105 5.17 4.41 9.87
CA LYS A 105 6.45 4.57 10.55
C LYS A 105 7.00 3.20 10.97
N VAL A 106 8.28 2.98 10.72
CA VAL A 106 9.02 1.78 11.11
C VAL A 106 10.31 2.22 11.78
N ASN A 107 10.68 1.61 12.91
CA ASN A 107 11.89 1.98 13.64
C ASN A 107 13.11 1.18 13.14
N HIS A 108 14.29 1.76 13.32
CA HIS A 108 15.60 1.11 13.16
C HIS A 108 16.54 1.61 14.26
N ASP A 109 17.72 1.03 14.38
CA ASP A 109 18.65 1.30 15.49
C ASP A 109 19.72 2.34 15.14
N ALA A 110 19.97 2.58 13.85
CA ALA A 110 20.99 3.53 13.40
C ALA A 110 20.66 5.01 13.72
N ASP A 111 21.65 5.72 14.24
CA ASP A 111 21.59 7.16 14.56
C ASP A 111 22.32 8.07 13.56
N VAL A 112 23.11 7.46 12.68
CA VAL A 112 24.02 8.11 11.73
C VAL A 112 23.48 8.08 10.29
N ILE A 113 22.16 8.15 10.15
CA ILE A 113 21.49 8.11 8.85
C ILE A 113 20.36 9.13 8.78
N SER A 114 20.29 9.84 7.65
CA SER A 114 19.18 10.72 7.32
C SER A 114 19.11 10.95 5.82
N GLY A 115 17.91 11.06 5.27
CA GLY A 115 17.75 11.32 3.84
C GLY A 115 16.33 11.09 3.34
N ILE A 116 16.19 11.19 2.03
CA ILE A 116 14.93 10.90 1.33
C ILE A 116 15.24 9.92 0.21
N LEU A 117 14.43 8.88 0.11
CA LEU A 117 14.55 7.84 -0.91
C LEU A 117 13.25 7.77 -1.70
N ASN A 118 13.34 8.05 -2.99
CA ASN A 118 12.21 7.97 -3.91
C ASN A 118 12.16 6.58 -4.54
N LEU A 119 11.12 5.81 -4.23
CA LEU A 119 10.92 4.46 -4.73
C LEU A 119 9.76 4.42 -5.71
N ASN A 120 9.98 3.79 -6.86
CA ASN A 120 8.96 3.69 -7.90
C ASN A 120 8.09 2.46 -7.66
N LYS A 121 6.88 2.44 -8.21
CA LYS A 121 6.11 1.20 -8.32
C LYS A 121 6.92 0.11 -9.04
N GLY A 122 6.85 -1.11 -8.52
CA GLY A 122 7.56 -2.29 -9.01
C GLY A 122 8.87 -2.55 -8.29
N LYS A 123 9.82 -3.16 -9.01
CA LYS A 123 11.14 -3.54 -8.50
C LYS A 123 12.03 -2.33 -8.29
N ASN A 124 12.59 -2.22 -7.09
CA ASN A 124 13.65 -1.27 -6.77
C ASN A 124 14.78 -2.01 -6.08
N THR A 125 16.01 -1.72 -6.49
CA THR A 125 17.20 -2.17 -5.76
C THR A 125 17.81 -0.97 -5.07
N ILE A 126 18.03 -1.10 -3.77
CA ILE A 126 18.69 -0.07 -2.96
C ILE A 126 19.99 -0.63 -2.40
N VAL A 127 20.95 0.25 -2.22
CA VAL A 127 22.24 -0.04 -1.63
C VAL A 127 22.37 0.79 -0.37
N ILE A 128 22.61 0.10 0.74
CA ILE A 128 22.85 0.67 2.05
C ILE A 128 24.33 0.43 2.34
N GLU A 129 25.10 1.47 2.59
CA GLU A 129 26.53 1.34 2.84
C GLU A 129 27.00 2.27 3.95
N TRP A 130 27.93 1.77 4.75
CA TRP A 130 28.69 2.55 5.70
C TRP A 130 30.14 2.61 5.22
N PRO A 131 30.56 3.69 4.53
CA PRO A 131 31.94 3.82 4.08
C PRO A 131 32.91 3.86 5.27
N ALA A 132 34.09 3.25 5.14
CA ALA A 132 35.09 3.19 6.20
C ALA A 132 35.55 4.58 6.69
N GLU A 133 35.60 5.55 5.78
CA GLU A 133 36.03 6.93 6.05
C GLU A 133 34.85 7.87 6.37
N SER A 134 33.66 7.34 6.65
CA SER A 134 32.47 8.15 6.94
C SER A 134 31.86 7.86 8.31
N GLU A 135 31.39 8.92 8.96
CA GLU A 135 30.59 8.82 10.17
C GLU A 135 29.13 8.44 9.88
N ASN A 136 28.68 8.51 8.61
CA ASN A 136 27.28 8.31 8.23
C ASN A 136 27.07 7.10 7.32
N ILE A 137 25.89 6.50 7.45
CA ILE A 137 25.36 5.49 6.52
C ILE A 137 24.67 6.21 5.37
N PHE A 138 24.92 5.75 4.15
CA PHE A 138 24.28 6.25 2.95
C PHE A 138 23.33 5.20 2.37
N ILE A 139 22.20 5.67 1.86
CA ILE A 139 21.27 4.86 1.08
C ILE A 139 21.13 5.48 -0.30
N SER A 140 21.37 4.67 -1.31
CA SER A 140 21.20 5.06 -2.71
C SER A 140 20.36 4.03 -3.45
N LYS A 141 19.63 4.50 -4.47
CA LYS A 141 18.95 3.64 -5.43
C LYS A 141 19.97 3.23 -6.50
N LYS A 142 19.96 1.94 -6.85
CA LYS A 142 20.78 1.40 -7.94
C LYS A 142 20.08 1.55 -9.28
#